data_AF-A0A132AKP0-F1
#
_entry.id   AF-A0A132AKP0-F1
#
_cell.length_a   1.000
_cell.length_b   1.000
_cell.length_c   1.000
_cell.angle_alpha   90.00
_cell.angle_beta   90.00
_cell.angle_gamma   90.00
#
_symmetry.space_group_name_H-M   'P 1'
#
loop_
_entity.id
_entity.type
_entity.pdbx_description
1 polymer ?
#
loop_
_entity_poly.entity_id
_entity_poly.type
_entity_poly.pdbx_seq_one_letter_code
_entity_poly.pdbx_strand_id
1 'polypeptide(L)'
;MIHGWPESFYLFLKTIPLLIEPDSTGLAFELIVPSLPGYGFSEAPHRMGFNAASAARIMLKLMKRLGHDRFFAHGGDWGHLVAKILATVYPENIRGVHLVGSFYTPSSCGDFIRMTLGYLFPRLYFGGTDYMRQWSKMFPLKEKFDFSLRESGYMHLQATKPDTIGSALIDSPIGLAAYILEKFSTWTDRNQIELDDGGLTSKFTTDELLTNVMIYWLSDNIASSQRFYLENLKNTVFLSDFMGIKIKVPVAILEGSKDLLTSPKKFIEPYHLDLVQYNEMDGGHFLAFERPKSVSEDIRKFIKKVIDRESAKNRIHDEI
;
A
#
# COMPACT_ATOMS: atom_id res chain seq x y z
N MET A 1 4.01 8.45 -6.56
CA MET A 1 3.21 7.22 -6.35
C MET A 1 4.19 6.07 -6.19
N ILE A 2 4.06 5.28 -5.13
CA ILE A 2 5.05 4.28 -4.72
C ILE A 2 4.38 2.90 -4.77
N HIS A 3 4.96 1.97 -5.53
CA HIS A 3 4.49 0.58 -5.65
C HIS A 3 5.04 -0.28 -4.52
N GLY A 4 4.57 -1.53 -4.42
CA GLY A 4 5.13 -2.55 -3.53
C GLY A 4 5.69 -3.79 -4.24
N TRP A 5 5.45 -4.97 -3.68
CA TRP A 5 5.90 -6.27 -4.19
C TRP A 5 4.70 -7.23 -4.30
N PRO A 6 4.60 -8.08 -5.34
CA PRO A 6 5.47 -8.21 -6.50
C PRO A 6 5.10 -7.21 -7.62
N GLU A 7 4.75 -5.98 -7.23
CA GLU A 7 4.41 -4.90 -8.13
C GLU A 7 5.66 -4.23 -8.73
N SER A 8 5.43 -3.35 -9.69
CA SER A 8 6.40 -2.39 -10.19
C SER A 8 5.70 -1.06 -10.50
N PHE A 9 6.46 -0.05 -10.91
CA PHE A 9 5.91 1.23 -11.37
C PHE A 9 4.84 1.07 -12.47
N TYR A 10 4.88 -0.04 -13.22
CA TYR A 10 3.97 -0.36 -14.32
C TYR A 10 2.49 -0.40 -13.90
N LEU A 11 2.19 -0.76 -12.65
CA LEU A 11 0.80 -0.82 -12.16
C LEU A 11 0.09 0.53 -12.18
N PHE A 12 0.84 1.63 -12.21
CA PHE A 12 0.30 2.98 -12.32
C PHE A 12 0.10 3.44 -13.77
N LEU A 13 0.50 2.67 -14.78
CA LEU A 13 0.43 3.11 -16.17
C LEU A 13 -1.00 3.43 -16.62
N LYS A 14 -2.00 2.72 -16.07
CA LYS A 14 -3.43 2.97 -16.32
C LYS A 14 -3.98 4.17 -15.54
N THR A 15 -3.37 4.58 -14.42
CA THR A 15 -3.81 5.74 -13.62
C THR A 15 -3.15 7.04 -14.05
N ILE A 16 -1.91 6.99 -14.56
CA ILE A 16 -1.19 8.17 -15.07
C ILE A 16 -2.04 9.05 -16.00
N PRO A 17 -2.61 8.55 -17.12
CA PRO A 17 -3.37 9.40 -18.04
C PRO A 17 -4.62 10.01 -17.40
N LEU A 18 -5.16 9.39 -16.34
CA LEU A 18 -6.35 9.87 -15.63
C LEU A 18 -6.04 10.96 -14.61
N LEU A 19 -4.76 11.18 -14.30
CA LEU A 19 -4.28 12.10 -13.27
C LEU A 19 -3.52 13.30 -13.87
N ILE A 20 -2.82 13.12 -14.98
CA ILE A 20 -2.06 14.21 -15.62
C ILE A 20 -2.96 15.21 -16.37
N GLU A 21 -4.11 14.75 -16.87
CA GLU A 21 -5.08 15.63 -17.55
C GLU A 21 -5.94 16.38 -16.53
N PRO A 22 -6.32 17.65 -16.80
CA PRO A 22 -7.21 18.38 -15.91
C PRO A 22 -8.61 17.73 -15.88
N ASP A 23 -9.19 17.63 -14.68
CA ASP A 23 -10.60 17.23 -14.53
C ASP A 23 -11.54 18.45 -14.65
N SER A 24 -12.84 18.24 -14.39
CA SER A 24 -13.85 19.31 -14.42
C SER A 24 -13.60 20.43 -13.40
N THR A 25 -12.72 20.22 -12.43
CA THR A 25 -12.30 21.24 -11.45
C THR A 25 -11.00 21.95 -11.87
N GLY A 26 -10.41 21.56 -13.00
CA GLY A 26 -9.13 22.06 -13.50
C GLY A 26 -7.91 21.46 -12.79
N LEU A 27 -8.11 20.47 -11.90
CA LEU A 27 -7.01 19.85 -11.15
C LEU A 27 -6.26 18.87 -12.06
N ALA A 28 -4.95 19.02 -12.14
CA ALA A 28 -4.03 18.12 -12.86
C ALA A 28 -2.81 17.85 -11.97
N PHE A 29 -2.13 16.72 -12.19
CA PHE A 29 -0.98 16.32 -11.38
C PHE A 29 0.27 16.10 -12.22
N GLU A 30 1.38 16.63 -11.75
CA GLU A 30 2.69 16.08 -12.07
C GLU A 30 2.90 14.81 -11.25
N LEU A 31 3.29 13.71 -11.91
CA LEU A 31 3.43 12.41 -11.29
C LEU A 31 4.88 11.94 -11.30
N ILE A 32 5.40 11.66 -10.11
CA ILE A 32 6.69 11.00 -9.92
C ILE A 32 6.42 9.58 -9.45
N VAL A 33 6.80 8.60 -10.28
CA VAL A 33 6.52 7.17 -10.07
C VAL A 33 7.84 6.38 -10.10
N PRO A 34 8.61 6.39 -8.99
CA PRO A 34 9.91 5.74 -8.95
C PRO A 34 9.77 4.22 -8.79
N SER A 35 10.75 3.47 -9.28
CA SER A 35 10.98 2.11 -8.80
C SER A 35 11.66 2.16 -7.44
N LEU A 36 11.22 1.35 -6.47
CA LEU A 36 11.93 1.20 -5.19
C LEU A 36 13.36 0.69 -5.44
N PRO A 37 14.38 1.10 -4.64
CA PRO A 37 15.73 0.56 -4.80
C PRO A 37 15.76 -0.96 -4.66
N GLY A 38 16.34 -1.65 -5.65
CA GLY A 38 16.29 -3.11 -5.77
C GLY A 38 15.05 -3.66 -6.47
N TYR A 39 14.22 -2.79 -7.05
CA TYR A 39 13.03 -3.11 -7.85
C TYR A 39 13.08 -2.40 -9.20
N GLY A 40 12.33 -2.92 -10.18
CA GLY A 40 12.30 -2.43 -11.55
C GLY A 40 13.70 -2.07 -12.07
N PHE A 41 13.85 -0.82 -12.50
CA PHE A 41 15.10 -0.30 -13.06
C PHE A 41 15.92 0.51 -12.05
N SER A 42 15.58 0.48 -10.77
CA SER A 42 16.34 1.15 -9.70
C SER A 42 17.43 0.24 -9.15
N GLU A 43 18.65 0.77 -9.07
CA GLU A 43 19.81 0.08 -8.53
C GLU A 43 19.54 -0.52 -7.14
N ALA A 44 20.04 -1.74 -6.92
CA ALA A 44 19.92 -2.43 -5.65
C ALA A 44 20.82 -1.81 -4.57
N PRO A 45 20.39 -1.78 -3.30
CA PRO A 45 21.25 -1.33 -2.21
C PRO A 45 22.51 -2.20 -2.06
N HIS A 46 23.67 -1.55 -2.00
CA HIS A 46 24.99 -2.23 -1.88
C HIS A 46 25.36 -2.64 -0.45
N ARG A 47 24.55 -2.30 0.54
CA ARG A 47 24.81 -2.57 1.96
C ARG A 47 23.51 -2.94 2.67
N MET A 48 23.63 -3.74 3.72
CA MET A 48 22.51 -4.06 4.63
C MET A 48 21.98 -2.80 5.32
N GLY A 49 20.74 -2.88 5.82
CA GLY A 49 20.05 -1.77 6.52
C GLY A 49 19.10 -0.97 5.63
N PHE A 50 18.90 -1.37 4.37
CA PHE A 50 17.95 -0.72 3.48
C PHE A 50 16.51 -1.17 3.73
N ASN A 51 15.88 -0.58 4.75
CA ASN A 51 14.48 -0.79 5.10
C ASN A 51 13.56 0.33 4.56
N ALA A 52 12.27 0.28 4.90
CA ALA A 52 11.28 1.27 4.43
C ALA A 52 11.55 2.71 4.89
N ALA A 53 12.22 2.90 6.04
CA ALA A 53 12.63 4.24 6.47
C ALA A 53 13.79 4.79 5.62
N SER A 54 14.73 3.93 5.24
CA SER A 54 15.76 4.26 4.25
C SER A 54 15.14 4.58 2.88
N ALA A 55 14.15 3.80 2.43
CA ALA A 55 13.43 4.07 1.19
C ALA A 55 12.69 5.42 1.24
N ALA A 56 11.94 5.72 2.32
CA ALA A 56 11.27 7.01 2.51
C ALA A 56 12.24 8.18 2.43
N ARG A 57 13.41 8.07 3.06
CA ARG A 57 14.46 9.11 2.97
C ARG A 57 14.97 9.29 1.53
N ILE A 58 15.11 8.21 0.75
CA ILE A 58 15.49 8.30 -0.67
C ILE A 58 14.38 8.98 -1.47
N MET A 59 13.11 8.62 -1.26
CA MET A 59 11.98 9.24 -1.96
C MET A 59 11.90 10.75 -1.67
N LEU A 60 12.12 11.17 -0.42
CA LEU A 60 12.20 12.59 -0.08
C LEU A 60 13.35 13.30 -0.81
N LYS A 61 14.54 12.70 -0.82
CA LYS A 61 15.70 13.27 -1.53
C LYS A 61 15.46 13.38 -3.04
N LEU A 62 14.80 12.39 -3.63
CA LEU A 62 14.39 12.42 -5.03
C LEU A 62 13.48 13.63 -5.31
N MET A 63 12.41 13.79 -4.53
CA MET A 63 11.48 14.91 -4.68
C MET A 63 12.17 16.27 -4.53
N LYS A 64 13.04 16.43 -3.53
CA LYS A 64 13.82 17.66 -3.36
C LYS A 64 14.76 17.92 -4.53
N ARG A 65 15.41 16.89 -5.07
CA ARG A 65 16.30 17.02 -6.24
C ARG A 65 15.55 17.41 -7.51
N LEU A 66 14.28 17.03 -7.62
CA LEU A 66 13.38 17.45 -8.70
C LEU A 66 12.77 18.84 -8.47
N GLY A 67 13.01 19.49 -7.32
CA GLY A 67 12.50 20.82 -7.01
C GLY A 67 11.15 20.85 -6.30
N HIS A 68 10.68 19.72 -5.75
CA HIS A 68 9.42 19.64 -5.02
C HIS A 68 9.64 19.60 -3.50
N ASP A 69 9.45 20.73 -2.83
CA ASP A 69 9.57 20.82 -1.36
C ASP A 69 8.31 20.38 -0.61
N ARG A 70 7.14 20.56 -1.22
CA ARG A 70 5.83 20.20 -0.64
C ARG A 70 5.04 19.39 -1.66
N PHE A 71 4.73 18.14 -1.35
CA PHE A 71 4.05 17.23 -2.29
C PHE A 71 3.07 16.30 -1.59
N PHE A 72 2.21 15.65 -2.38
CA PHE A 72 1.34 14.57 -1.92
C PHE A 72 2.04 13.22 -2.12
N ALA A 73 1.77 12.27 -1.22
CA ALA A 73 2.28 10.91 -1.34
C ALA A 73 1.12 9.92 -1.56
N HIS A 74 1.36 8.89 -2.35
CA HIS A 74 0.41 7.80 -2.61
C HIS A 74 1.14 6.47 -2.66
N GLY A 75 0.59 5.43 -2.03
CA GLY A 75 1.12 4.07 -2.15
C GLY A 75 0.25 2.99 -1.52
N GLY A 76 0.37 1.77 -2.07
CA GLY A 76 -0.14 0.50 -1.54
C GLY A 76 1.00 -0.44 -1.16
N ASP A 77 0.73 -1.56 -0.48
CA ASP A 77 1.74 -2.55 -0.07
C ASP A 77 3.00 -1.91 0.60
N TRP A 78 4.23 -2.20 0.18
CA TRP A 78 5.42 -1.50 0.69
C TRP A 78 5.38 0.01 0.44
N GLY A 79 4.78 0.44 -0.67
CA GLY A 79 4.51 1.84 -0.95
C GLY A 79 3.60 2.50 0.08
N HIS A 80 2.64 1.79 0.66
CA HIS A 80 1.84 2.26 1.80
C HIS A 80 2.76 2.57 2.98
N LEU A 81 3.62 1.62 3.36
CA LEU A 81 4.53 1.79 4.48
C LEU A 81 5.50 2.95 4.24
N VAL A 82 6.10 3.04 3.05
CA VAL A 82 7.03 4.12 2.69
C VAL A 82 6.33 5.49 2.70
N ALA A 83 5.12 5.59 2.14
CA ALA A 83 4.32 6.82 2.15
C ALA A 83 3.88 7.23 3.56
N LYS A 84 3.49 6.25 4.40
CA LYS A 84 3.21 6.46 5.82
C LYS A 84 4.45 6.97 6.56
N ILE A 85 5.63 6.39 6.31
CA ILE A 85 6.89 6.87 6.89
C ILE A 85 7.20 8.31 6.48
N LEU A 86 7.04 8.64 5.20
CA LEU A 86 7.20 10.00 4.70
C LEU A 86 6.31 10.98 5.47
N ALA A 87 5.03 10.66 5.60
CA ALA A 87 4.03 11.50 6.26
C ALA A 87 4.28 11.69 7.77
N THR A 88 4.81 10.67 8.43
CA THR A 88 5.10 10.71 9.87
C THR A 88 6.42 11.41 10.18
N VAL A 89 7.49 11.10 9.44
CA VAL A 89 8.85 11.55 9.75
C VAL A 89 9.14 12.93 9.13
N TYR A 90 8.52 13.25 7.99
CA TYR A 90 8.74 14.50 7.26
C TYR A 90 7.41 15.25 7.01
N PRO A 91 6.61 15.52 8.05
CA PRO A 91 5.28 16.13 7.89
C PRO A 91 5.34 17.52 7.24
N GLU A 92 6.46 18.23 7.38
CA GLU A 92 6.68 19.53 6.74
C GLU A 92 6.78 19.44 5.22
N ASN A 93 7.15 18.29 4.65
CA ASN A 93 7.24 18.10 3.19
C ASN A 93 5.98 17.47 2.59
N ILE A 94 5.10 16.90 3.41
CA ILE A 94 3.93 16.14 2.95
C ILE A 94 2.65 16.96 3.16
N ARG A 95 2.02 17.39 2.06
CA ARG A 95 0.72 18.10 2.09
C ARG A 95 -0.44 17.19 2.46
N GLY A 96 -0.32 15.91 2.12
CA GLY A 96 -1.27 14.86 2.46
C GLY A 96 -0.82 13.53 1.90
N VAL A 97 -1.33 12.44 2.48
CA VAL A 97 -0.98 11.07 2.08
C VAL A 97 -2.23 10.26 1.76
N HIS A 98 -2.24 9.61 0.60
CA HIS A 98 -3.29 8.71 0.15
C HIS A 98 -2.77 7.26 0.21
N LEU A 99 -3.28 6.49 1.15
CA LEU A 99 -2.85 5.13 1.42
C LEU A 99 -3.84 4.12 0.85
N VAL A 100 -3.34 3.12 0.14
CA VAL A 100 -4.15 1.97 -0.30
C VAL A 100 -3.92 0.81 0.68
N GLY A 101 -5.01 0.17 1.10
CA GLY A 101 -5.03 -0.85 2.14
C GLY A 101 -5.09 -0.27 3.55
N SER A 102 -5.64 -1.05 4.49
CA SER A 102 -5.76 -0.68 5.90
C SER A 102 -4.95 -1.64 6.78
N PHE A 103 -3.66 -1.37 6.93
CA PHE A 103 -2.82 -2.19 7.80
C PHE A 103 -2.95 -1.77 9.26
N TYR A 104 -3.40 -2.70 10.10
CA TYR A 104 -3.49 -2.54 11.54
C TYR A 104 -2.75 -3.68 12.24
N THR A 105 -1.77 -3.31 13.07
CA THR A 105 -1.07 -4.26 13.93
C THR A 105 -1.26 -3.81 15.38
N PRO A 106 -2.00 -4.56 16.20
CA PRO A 106 -2.21 -4.19 17.60
C PRO A 106 -0.87 -4.23 18.34
N SER A 107 -0.50 -3.11 18.97
CA SER A 107 0.79 -2.98 19.67
C SER A 107 0.67 -2.36 21.05
N SER A 108 -0.47 -1.74 21.37
CA SER A 108 -0.71 -1.08 22.65
C SER A 108 -1.81 -1.77 23.47
N CYS A 109 -1.80 -1.59 24.80
CA CYS A 109 -2.92 -2.03 25.65
C CYS A 109 -4.27 -1.48 25.17
N GLY A 110 -4.28 -0.24 24.64
CA GLY A 110 -5.47 0.37 24.06
C GLY A 110 -6.00 -0.43 22.86
N ASP A 111 -5.13 -0.96 22.01
CA ASP A 111 -5.51 -1.79 20.87
C ASP A 111 -6.14 -3.10 21.30
N PHE A 112 -5.56 -3.77 22.30
CA PHE A 112 -6.11 -5.01 22.83
C PHE A 112 -7.47 -4.79 23.51
N ILE A 113 -7.68 -3.64 24.17
CA ILE A 113 -8.99 -3.25 24.69
C ILE A 113 -9.97 -3.03 23.54
N ARG A 114 -9.60 -2.28 22.49
CA ARG A 114 -10.46 -2.07 21.31
C ARG A 114 -10.83 -3.37 20.61
N MET A 115 -9.87 -4.28 20.44
CA MET A 115 -10.11 -5.59 19.86
C MET A 115 -11.07 -6.41 20.71
N THR A 116 -10.88 -6.44 22.02
CA THR A 116 -11.77 -7.15 22.95
C THR A 116 -13.20 -6.59 22.89
N LEU A 117 -13.36 -5.28 22.93
CA LEU A 117 -14.67 -4.62 22.85
C LEU A 117 -15.33 -4.84 21.49
N GLY A 118 -14.56 -4.71 20.40
CA GLY A 118 -15.04 -4.96 19.04
C GLY A 118 -15.48 -6.41 18.83
N TYR A 119 -14.80 -7.36 19.46
CA TYR A 119 -15.14 -8.78 19.41
C TYR A 119 -16.41 -9.10 20.22
N LEU A 120 -16.49 -8.67 21.49
CA LEU A 120 -17.58 -9.02 22.41
C LEU A 120 -18.87 -8.24 22.13
N PHE A 121 -18.76 -6.99 21.70
CA PHE A 121 -19.89 -6.08 21.54
C PHE A 121 -19.90 -5.44 20.14
N PRO A 122 -19.93 -6.21 19.04
CA PRO A 122 -19.71 -5.69 17.69
C PRO A 122 -20.73 -4.62 17.28
N ARG A 123 -22.01 -4.84 17.60
CA ARG A 123 -23.09 -3.89 17.30
C ARG A 123 -22.94 -2.56 18.03
N LEU A 124 -22.52 -2.59 19.30
CA LEU A 124 -22.30 -1.38 20.10
C LEU A 124 -21.01 -0.68 19.68
N TYR A 125 -19.94 -1.45 19.45
CA TYR A 125 -18.61 -0.93 19.20
C TYR A 125 -18.50 -0.32 17.80
N PHE A 126 -18.90 -1.02 16.74
CA PHE A 126 -18.82 -0.50 15.37
C PHE A 126 -20.00 0.42 15.03
N GLY A 127 -21.20 0.10 15.54
CA GLY A 127 -22.42 0.87 15.28
C GLY A 127 -22.90 0.76 13.82
N GLY A 128 -24.06 1.35 13.55
CA GLY A 128 -24.67 1.34 12.22
C GLY A 128 -25.20 -0.02 11.79
N THR A 129 -25.71 -0.10 10.56
CA THR A 129 -26.22 -1.34 9.95
C THR A 129 -25.10 -2.23 9.41
N ASP A 130 -23.93 -1.65 9.10
CA ASP A 130 -22.77 -2.35 8.52
C ASP A 130 -21.79 -2.93 9.57
N TYR A 131 -22.20 -3.00 10.84
CA TYR A 131 -21.32 -3.40 11.94
C TYR A 131 -20.73 -4.82 11.75
N MET A 132 -21.49 -5.74 11.16
CA MET A 132 -21.02 -7.10 10.89
C MET A 132 -19.95 -7.16 9.81
N ARG A 133 -20.06 -6.29 8.79
CA ARG A 133 -19.04 -6.18 7.74
C ARG A 133 -17.75 -5.58 8.30
N GLN A 134 -17.84 -4.59 9.18
CA GLN A 134 -16.66 -4.07 9.88
C GLN A 134 -16.06 -5.14 10.80
N TRP A 135 -16.88 -5.89 11.54
CA TRP A 135 -16.42 -6.99 12.38
C TRP A 135 -15.69 -8.07 11.58
N SER A 136 -16.23 -8.47 10.42
CA SER A 136 -15.67 -9.53 9.58
C SER A 136 -14.32 -9.19 8.93
N LYS A 137 -13.90 -7.91 8.95
CA LYS A 137 -12.55 -7.51 8.51
C LYS A 137 -11.46 -8.09 9.41
N MET A 138 -11.69 -8.12 10.73
CA MET A 138 -10.72 -8.59 11.73
C MET A 138 -11.10 -9.93 12.37
N PHE A 139 -12.36 -10.32 12.33
CA PHE A 139 -12.88 -11.48 13.07
C PHE A 139 -13.64 -12.47 12.17
N PRO A 140 -13.76 -13.75 12.57
CA PRO A 140 -13.12 -14.38 13.74
C PRO A 140 -11.61 -14.54 13.56
N LEU A 141 -10.83 -14.38 14.65
CA LEU A 141 -9.36 -14.39 14.59
C LEU A 141 -8.80 -15.71 14.04
N LYS A 142 -9.49 -16.84 14.29
CA LYS A 142 -9.08 -18.15 13.79
C LYS A 142 -8.99 -18.17 12.26
N GLU A 143 -10.05 -17.75 11.57
CA GLU A 143 -10.08 -17.74 10.10
C GLU A 143 -9.03 -16.77 9.53
N LYS A 144 -8.84 -15.61 10.18
CA LYS A 144 -7.80 -14.66 9.78
C LYS A 144 -6.39 -15.21 9.99
N PHE A 145 -6.17 -15.95 11.07
CA PHE A 145 -4.91 -16.61 11.34
C PHE A 145 -4.65 -17.75 10.35
N ASP A 146 -5.63 -18.63 10.10
CA ASP A 146 -5.52 -19.74 9.15
C ASP A 146 -5.20 -19.21 7.74
N PHE A 147 -5.89 -18.14 7.31
CA PHE A 147 -5.59 -17.46 6.05
C PHE A 147 -4.18 -16.86 6.04
N SER A 148 -3.80 -16.14 7.10
CA SER A 148 -2.47 -15.54 7.19
C SER A 148 -1.37 -16.60 7.14
N LEU A 149 -1.56 -17.74 7.80
CA LEU A 149 -0.62 -18.85 7.79
C LEU A 149 -0.48 -19.45 6.38
N ARG A 150 -1.60 -19.63 5.66
CA ARG A 150 -1.61 -20.13 4.28
C ARG A 150 -0.89 -19.17 3.32
N GLU A 151 -1.16 -17.86 3.43
CA GLU A 151 -0.72 -16.87 2.45
C GLU A 151 0.63 -16.20 2.76
N SER A 152 1.18 -16.36 3.97
CA SER A 152 2.43 -15.70 4.39
C SER A 152 3.71 -16.47 4.09
N GLY A 153 3.63 -17.66 3.48
CA GLY A 153 4.81 -18.49 3.19
C GLY A 153 5.88 -17.76 2.38
N TYR A 154 5.47 -17.02 1.34
CA TYR A 154 6.36 -16.20 0.52
C TYR A 154 7.08 -15.13 1.38
N MET A 155 6.33 -14.45 2.26
CA MET A 155 6.82 -13.37 3.10
C MET A 155 7.84 -13.91 4.10
N HIS A 156 7.57 -15.06 4.71
CA HIS A 156 8.49 -15.69 5.65
C HIS A 156 9.81 -16.10 4.97
N LEU A 157 9.73 -16.71 3.78
CA LEU A 157 10.92 -17.11 3.03
C LEU A 157 11.76 -15.90 2.60
N GLN A 158 11.13 -14.83 2.11
CA GLN A 158 11.82 -13.60 1.71
C GLN A 158 12.36 -12.80 2.90
N ALA A 159 11.69 -12.86 4.05
CA ALA A 159 12.14 -12.22 5.28
C ALA A 159 13.36 -12.92 5.91
N THR A 160 13.68 -14.15 5.52
CA THR A 160 14.71 -14.95 6.19
C THR A 160 15.84 -15.41 5.25
N LYS A 161 15.51 -15.84 4.03
CA LYS A 161 16.42 -16.42 3.04
C LYS A 161 16.15 -15.88 1.61
N PRO A 162 16.09 -14.55 1.41
CA PRO A 162 15.75 -13.98 0.10
C PRO A 162 16.71 -14.40 -1.00
N ASP A 163 18.02 -14.46 -0.73
CA ASP A 163 19.02 -14.87 -1.69
C ASP A 163 18.90 -16.35 -2.13
N THR A 164 18.39 -17.22 -1.25
CA THR A 164 18.18 -18.65 -1.57
C THR A 164 17.04 -18.82 -2.56
N ILE A 165 15.85 -18.26 -2.26
CA ILE A 165 14.71 -18.35 -3.17
C ILE A 165 14.95 -17.50 -4.42
N GLY A 166 15.54 -16.31 -4.28
CA GLY A 166 15.89 -15.42 -5.38
C GLY A 166 16.79 -16.09 -6.42
N SER A 167 17.81 -16.84 -5.98
CA SER A 167 18.69 -17.57 -6.91
C SER A 167 17.95 -18.59 -7.76
N ALA A 168 16.93 -19.25 -7.21
CA ALA A 168 16.10 -20.21 -7.97
C ALA A 168 15.17 -19.50 -8.97
N LEU A 169 14.67 -18.30 -8.63
CA LEU A 169 13.76 -17.54 -9.47
C LEU A 169 14.47 -16.80 -10.61
N ILE A 170 15.73 -16.38 -10.41
CA ILE A 170 16.54 -15.71 -11.45
C ILE A 170 16.83 -16.64 -12.63
N ASP A 171 17.08 -17.92 -12.37
CA ASP A 171 17.49 -18.88 -13.41
C ASP A 171 16.30 -19.51 -14.16
N SER A 172 15.08 -19.37 -13.62
CA SER A 172 13.88 -20.01 -14.18
C SER A 172 12.78 -18.98 -14.51
N PRO A 173 12.55 -18.65 -15.80
CA PRO A 173 11.51 -17.69 -16.17
C PRO A 173 10.11 -18.22 -15.83
N ILE A 174 9.91 -19.54 -15.90
CA ILE A 174 8.66 -20.20 -15.50
C ILE A 174 8.50 -20.13 -13.98
N GLY A 175 9.59 -20.38 -13.22
CA GLY A 175 9.60 -20.26 -11.76
C GLY A 175 9.27 -18.83 -11.31
N LEU A 176 9.89 -17.82 -11.92
CA LEU A 176 9.61 -16.41 -11.66
C LEU A 176 8.15 -16.06 -11.97
N ALA A 177 7.67 -16.44 -13.16
CA ALA A 177 6.30 -16.17 -13.57
C ALA A 177 5.30 -16.82 -12.61
N ALA A 178 5.45 -18.10 -12.28
CA ALA A 178 4.56 -18.78 -11.33
C ALA A 178 4.56 -18.11 -9.95
N TYR A 179 5.74 -17.73 -9.43
CA TYR A 179 5.89 -17.12 -8.12
C TYR A 179 5.26 -15.72 -8.02
N ILE A 180 5.31 -14.93 -9.10
CA ILE A 180 4.70 -13.61 -9.18
C ILE A 180 3.20 -13.71 -9.49
N LEU A 181 2.81 -14.48 -10.49
CA LEU A 181 1.44 -14.54 -11.00
C LEU A 181 0.47 -15.16 -10.01
N GLU A 182 0.90 -16.10 -9.17
CA GLU A 182 0.08 -16.61 -8.07
C GLU A 182 -0.44 -15.46 -7.18
N LYS A 183 0.36 -14.40 -6.96
CA LYS A 183 -0.08 -13.23 -6.19
C LYS A 183 -1.16 -12.43 -6.92
N PHE A 184 -1.02 -12.27 -8.24
CA PHE A 184 -2.05 -11.64 -9.08
C PHE A 184 -3.37 -12.41 -9.11
N SER A 185 -3.34 -13.72 -8.86
CA SER A 185 -4.55 -14.52 -8.63
C SER A 185 -5.13 -14.24 -7.23
N THR A 186 -4.45 -14.73 -6.20
CA THR A 186 -4.97 -14.78 -4.83
C THR A 186 -5.28 -13.41 -4.25
N TRP A 187 -4.46 -12.40 -4.57
CA TRP A 187 -4.59 -11.07 -3.97
C TRP A 187 -5.62 -10.19 -4.71
N THR A 188 -6.06 -10.60 -5.90
CA THR A 188 -7.17 -9.95 -6.62
C THR A 188 -8.51 -10.42 -6.08
N ASP A 189 -8.68 -11.72 -5.92
CA ASP A 189 -9.85 -12.32 -5.29
C ASP A 189 -9.49 -13.72 -4.78
N ARG A 190 -9.66 -13.95 -3.48
CA ARG A 190 -9.32 -15.22 -2.82
C ARG A 190 -10.07 -16.41 -3.39
N ASN A 191 -11.25 -16.19 -3.96
CA ASN A 191 -12.02 -17.27 -4.58
C ASN A 191 -11.36 -17.80 -5.86
N GLN A 192 -10.35 -17.10 -6.40
CA GLN A 192 -9.62 -17.55 -7.59
C GLN A 192 -8.70 -18.74 -7.33
N ILE A 193 -8.35 -19.02 -6.07
CA ILE A 193 -7.49 -20.17 -5.71
C ILE A 193 -8.12 -21.51 -6.13
N GLU A 194 -9.45 -21.58 -6.18
CA GLU A 194 -10.21 -22.78 -6.54
C GLU A 194 -10.43 -22.92 -8.05
N LEU A 195 -9.95 -21.97 -8.87
CA LEU A 195 -10.07 -22.01 -10.33
C LEU A 195 -8.86 -22.70 -10.96
N ASP A 196 -9.09 -23.55 -11.96
CA ASP A 196 -8.03 -24.29 -12.66
C ASP A 196 -7.00 -23.38 -13.34
N ASP A 197 -7.41 -22.18 -13.78
CA ASP A 197 -6.56 -21.17 -14.43
C ASP A 197 -6.09 -20.07 -13.46
N GLY A 198 -6.44 -20.19 -12.17
CA GLY A 198 -6.18 -19.18 -11.14
C GLY A 198 -6.88 -17.85 -11.38
N GLY A 199 -7.86 -17.75 -12.29
CA GLY A 199 -8.57 -16.51 -12.58
C GLY A 199 -7.69 -15.33 -13.03
N LEU A 200 -6.48 -15.59 -13.51
CA LEU A 200 -5.47 -14.56 -13.81
C LEU A 200 -5.97 -13.51 -14.80
N THR A 201 -6.74 -13.92 -15.79
CA THR A 201 -7.27 -13.04 -16.84
C THR A 201 -8.63 -12.42 -16.52
N SER A 202 -9.11 -12.56 -15.28
CA SER A 202 -10.39 -11.98 -14.86
C SER A 202 -10.36 -10.45 -14.74
N LYS A 203 -9.18 -9.87 -14.43
CA LYS A 203 -8.95 -8.43 -14.26
C LYS A 203 -7.83 -7.87 -15.11
N PHE A 204 -6.90 -8.71 -15.54
CA PHE A 204 -5.70 -8.30 -16.25
C PHE A 204 -5.60 -9.02 -17.58
N THR A 205 -4.93 -8.41 -18.56
CA THR A 205 -4.56 -9.13 -19.77
C THR A 205 -3.28 -9.93 -19.53
N THR A 206 -3.04 -10.96 -20.35
CA THR A 206 -1.77 -11.71 -20.31
C THR A 206 -0.56 -10.80 -20.53
N ASP A 207 -0.67 -9.83 -21.46
CA ASP A 207 0.40 -8.87 -21.73
C ASP A 207 0.71 -8.00 -20.51
N GLU A 208 -0.31 -7.58 -19.77
CA GLU A 208 -0.14 -6.78 -18.55
C GLU A 208 0.59 -7.56 -17.46
N LEU A 209 0.17 -8.81 -17.24
CA LEU A 209 0.79 -9.71 -16.27
C LEU A 209 2.24 -10.02 -16.65
N LEU A 210 2.47 -10.42 -17.90
CA LEU A 210 3.80 -10.74 -18.39
C LEU A 210 4.69 -9.51 -18.47
N THR A 211 4.17 -8.31 -18.72
CA THR A 211 4.97 -7.07 -18.67
C THR A 211 5.54 -6.87 -17.27
N ASN A 212 4.74 -7.04 -16.21
CA ASN A 212 5.24 -6.95 -14.84
C ASN A 212 6.30 -8.05 -14.57
N VAL A 213 6.06 -9.30 -14.98
CA VAL A 213 7.06 -10.38 -14.85
C VAL A 213 8.35 -10.05 -15.60
N MET A 214 8.26 -9.51 -16.82
CA MET A 214 9.40 -9.15 -17.66
C MET A 214 10.22 -8.01 -17.05
N ILE A 215 9.58 -7.08 -16.33
CA ILE A 215 10.31 -6.05 -15.57
C ILE A 215 11.22 -6.72 -14.55
N TYR A 216 10.74 -7.72 -13.79
CA TYR A 216 11.58 -8.46 -12.84
C TYR A 216 12.65 -9.32 -13.54
N TRP A 217 12.29 -10.00 -14.63
CA TRP A 217 13.18 -10.88 -15.37
C TRP A 217 14.36 -10.12 -16.00
N LEU A 218 14.08 -9.06 -16.76
CA LEU A 218 15.10 -8.34 -17.53
C LEU A 218 16.02 -7.48 -16.66
N SER A 219 15.57 -7.10 -15.47
CA SER A 219 16.36 -6.28 -14.54
C SER A 219 17.11 -7.10 -13.48
N ASP A 220 16.94 -8.43 -13.48
CA ASP A 220 17.62 -9.36 -12.57
C ASP A 220 17.53 -8.94 -11.09
N ASN A 221 16.33 -8.55 -10.66
CA ASN A 221 16.14 -7.90 -9.36
C ASN A 221 15.22 -8.64 -8.40
N ILE A 222 14.75 -9.85 -8.73
CA ILE A 222 13.85 -10.61 -7.85
C ILE A 222 14.52 -10.90 -6.50
N ALA A 223 15.82 -11.23 -6.47
CA ALA A 223 16.54 -11.43 -5.22
C ALA A 223 16.67 -10.11 -4.43
N SER A 224 17.02 -9.00 -5.09
CA SER A 224 17.16 -7.70 -4.42
C SER A 224 15.84 -7.15 -3.90
N SER A 225 14.73 -7.37 -4.61
CA SER A 225 13.41 -6.93 -4.19
C SER A 225 13.00 -7.64 -2.90
N GLN A 226 13.31 -8.94 -2.81
CA GLN A 226 13.02 -9.78 -1.65
C GLN A 226 13.88 -9.45 -0.43
N ARG A 227 15.12 -8.97 -0.61
CA ARG A 227 15.94 -8.47 0.52
C ARG A 227 15.26 -7.32 1.27
N PHE A 228 14.33 -6.59 0.64
CA PHE A 228 13.54 -5.57 1.32
C PHE A 228 12.66 -6.18 2.43
N TYR A 229 12.13 -7.40 2.26
CA TYR A 229 11.42 -8.11 3.32
C TYR A 229 12.35 -8.43 4.49
N LEU A 230 13.52 -9.00 4.21
CA LEU A 230 14.54 -9.28 5.23
C LEU A 230 14.88 -8.02 6.03
N GLU A 231 15.14 -6.90 5.35
CA GLU A 231 15.54 -5.65 6.01
C GLU A 231 14.44 -5.03 6.88
N ASN A 232 13.16 -5.22 6.53
CA ASN A 232 12.04 -4.70 7.31
C ASN A 232 11.55 -5.67 8.41
N LEU A 233 11.72 -6.98 8.23
CA LEU A 233 11.14 -8.01 9.10
C LEU A 233 12.17 -8.71 10.00
N LYS A 234 13.48 -8.54 9.76
CA LYS A 234 14.52 -9.05 10.68
C LYS A 234 14.47 -8.41 12.08
N ASN A 235 13.91 -7.21 12.19
CA ASN A 235 13.67 -6.53 13.46
C ASN A 235 12.22 -6.04 13.50
N THR A 236 11.33 -6.91 13.98
CA THR A 236 9.89 -6.64 14.04
C THR A 236 9.51 -5.52 15.01
N VAL A 237 10.36 -5.22 16.00
CA VAL A 237 10.12 -4.16 17.00
C VAL A 237 10.09 -2.79 16.32
N PHE A 238 11.02 -2.53 15.40
CA PHE A 238 11.03 -1.26 14.66
C PHE A 238 9.74 -1.06 13.85
N LEU A 239 9.28 -2.12 13.18
CA LEU A 239 8.06 -2.06 12.37
C LEU A 239 6.82 -1.87 13.26
N SER A 240 6.72 -2.58 14.38
CA SER A 240 5.58 -2.47 15.30
C SER A 240 5.51 -1.08 15.93
N ASP A 241 6.64 -0.56 16.40
CA ASP A 241 6.71 0.76 17.04
C ASP A 241 6.34 1.85 16.03
N PHE A 242 6.86 1.74 14.81
CA PHE A 242 6.57 2.70 13.75
C PHE A 242 5.09 2.70 13.35
N MET A 243 4.46 1.51 13.27
CA MET A 243 3.04 1.41 12.95
C MET A 243 2.14 2.09 13.97
N GLY A 244 2.57 2.15 15.24
CA GLY A 244 1.88 2.83 16.34
C GLY A 244 2.04 4.36 16.36
N ILE A 245 2.93 4.94 15.54
CA ILE A 245 3.11 6.39 15.48
C ILE A 245 1.95 7.03 14.72
N LYS A 246 1.36 8.07 15.31
CA LYS A 246 0.23 8.80 14.74
C LYS A 246 0.65 9.73 13.61
N ILE A 247 -0.06 9.68 12.49
CA ILE A 247 0.10 10.61 11.37
C ILE A 247 -0.67 11.90 11.66
N LYS A 248 -0.01 13.05 11.47
CA LYS A 248 -0.58 14.38 11.73
C LYS A 248 -1.03 15.12 10.47
N VAL A 249 -0.48 14.78 9.30
CA VAL A 249 -0.87 15.39 8.02
C VAL A 249 -2.23 14.84 7.56
N PRO A 250 -2.93 15.50 6.62
CA PRO A 250 -4.15 14.99 6.01
C PRO A 250 -3.96 13.58 5.43
N VAL A 251 -4.88 12.66 5.73
CA VAL A 251 -4.83 11.27 5.27
C VAL A 251 -6.10 10.90 4.51
N ALA A 252 -5.92 10.19 3.39
CA ALA A 252 -6.94 9.34 2.79
C ALA A 252 -6.53 7.87 2.91
N ILE A 253 -7.51 7.01 3.21
CA ILE A 253 -7.34 5.56 3.16
C ILE A 253 -8.37 5.00 2.18
N LEU A 254 -7.88 4.20 1.24
CA LEU A 254 -8.70 3.49 0.27
C LEU A 254 -8.51 1.98 0.45
N GLU A 255 -9.60 1.26 0.73
CA GLU A 255 -9.57 -0.17 0.97
C GLU A 255 -10.29 -0.96 -0.14
N GLY A 256 -9.65 -2.03 -0.61
CA GLY A 256 -10.25 -3.01 -1.52
C GLY A 256 -11.05 -4.04 -0.72
N SER A 257 -12.29 -4.31 -1.10
CA SER A 257 -13.16 -5.26 -0.40
C SER A 257 -12.63 -6.70 -0.41
N LYS A 258 -11.73 -7.03 -1.35
CA LYS A 258 -11.14 -8.36 -1.53
C LYS A 258 -9.66 -8.44 -1.16
N ASP A 259 -9.09 -7.35 -0.65
CA ASP A 259 -7.69 -7.27 -0.24
C ASP A 259 -7.37 -8.32 0.87
N LEU A 260 -6.09 -8.65 1.01
CA LEU A 260 -5.57 -9.65 1.95
C LEU A 260 -5.82 -9.26 3.40
N LEU A 261 -5.58 -8.00 3.71
CA LEU A 261 -5.66 -7.47 5.06
C LEU A 261 -6.54 -6.23 5.02
N THR A 262 -7.76 -6.39 5.52
CA THR A 262 -8.68 -5.29 5.75
C THR A 262 -8.81 -5.05 7.24
N SER A 263 -8.99 -3.81 7.63
CA SER A 263 -9.12 -3.44 9.04
C SER A 263 -10.34 -2.58 9.27
N PRO A 264 -11.07 -2.79 10.38
CA PRO A 264 -12.18 -1.93 10.72
C PRO A 264 -11.73 -0.48 10.84
N LYS A 265 -12.49 0.48 10.28
CA LYS A 265 -12.14 1.91 10.33
C LYS A 265 -11.82 2.38 11.76
N LYS A 266 -12.60 1.93 12.75
CA LYS A 266 -12.42 2.30 14.16
C LYS A 266 -11.09 1.86 14.78
N PHE A 267 -10.39 0.89 14.19
CA PHE A 267 -9.09 0.43 14.67
C PHE A 267 -7.94 1.26 14.08
N ILE A 268 -8.09 1.75 12.85
CA ILE A 268 -7.07 2.55 12.17
C ILE A 268 -7.18 4.05 12.45
N GLU A 269 -8.40 4.57 12.65
CA GLU A 269 -8.67 6.01 12.86
C GLU A 269 -7.85 6.64 14.00
N PRO A 270 -7.62 5.99 15.15
CA PRO A 270 -6.78 6.55 16.22
C PRO A 270 -5.33 6.86 15.84
N TYR A 271 -4.83 6.28 14.75
CA TYR A 271 -3.47 6.46 14.24
C TYR A 271 -3.38 7.53 13.14
N HIS A 272 -4.51 8.09 12.71
CA HIS A 272 -4.58 9.08 11.63
C HIS A 272 -5.35 10.31 12.15
N LEU A 273 -4.62 11.27 12.72
CA LEU A 273 -5.21 12.40 13.46
C LEU A 273 -6.01 13.36 12.58
N ASP A 274 -5.73 13.42 11.27
CA ASP A 274 -6.51 14.14 10.26
C ASP A 274 -6.93 13.20 9.14
N LEU A 275 -7.77 12.20 9.46
CA LEU A 275 -8.37 11.31 8.46
C LEU A 275 -9.47 12.04 7.67
N VAL A 276 -9.12 12.56 6.50
CA VAL A 276 -9.98 13.36 5.62
C VAL A 276 -10.94 12.49 4.81
N GLN A 277 -10.49 11.30 4.44
CA GLN A 277 -11.23 10.39 3.57
C GLN A 277 -10.95 8.94 3.96
N TYR A 278 -12.02 8.15 4.04
CA TYR A 278 -11.94 6.70 4.18
C TYR A 278 -13.00 6.12 3.25
N ASN A 279 -12.55 5.42 2.21
CA ASN A 279 -13.42 4.83 1.21
C ASN A 279 -13.12 3.35 1.04
N GLU A 280 -14.15 2.61 0.66
CA GLU A 280 -14.07 1.18 0.40
C GLU A 280 -14.63 0.94 -1.01
N MET A 281 -13.98 0.10 -1.81
CA MET A 281 -14.45 -0.23 -3.17
C MET A 281 -14.25 -1.70 -3.51
N ASP A 282 -14.95 -2.15 -4.56
CA ASP A 282 -14.73 -3.49 -5.11
C ASP A 282 -13.37 -3.60 -5.80
N GLY A 283 -12.56 -4.55 -5.35
CA GLY A 283 -11.22 -4.83 -5.86
C GLY A 283 -10.36 -5.49 -4.80
N GLY A 284 -9.28 -6.11 -5.25
CA GLY A 284 -8.29 -6.74 -4.41
C GLY A 284 -7.17 -5.79 -3.99
N HIS A 285 -5.97 -6.33 -3.96
CA HIS A 285 -4.75 -5.66 -3.53
C HIS A 285 -4.23 -4.66 -4.58
N PHE A 286 -4.35 -4.96 -5.87
CA PHE A 286 -3.75 -4.20 -6.95
C PHE A 286 -4.71 -3.10 -7.46
N LEU A 287 -5.37 -2.37 -6.55
CA LEU A 287 -6.48 -1.46 -6.88
C LEU A 287 -6.17 -0.45 -7.99
N ALA A 288 -4.97 0.13 -8.00
CA ALA A 288 -4.58 1.08 -9.03
C ALA A 288 -4.60 0.46 -10.44
N PHE A 289 -4.34 -0.84 -10.54
CA PHE A 289 -4.31 -1.60 -11.78
C PHE A 289 -5.66 -2.25 -12.11
N GLU A 290 -6.39 -2.72 -11.09
CA GLU A 290 -7.73 -3.32 -11.23
C GLU A 290 -8.82 -2.28 -11.51
N ARG A 291 -8.75 -1.12 -10.85
CA ARG A 291 -9.79 -0.07 -10.84
C ARG A 291 -9.19 1.33 -11.05
N PRO A 292 -8.44 1.56 -12.15
CA PRO A 292 -7.66 2.79 -12.33
C PRO A 292 -8.50 4.07 -12.28
N LYS A 293 -9.73 4.04 -12.84
CA LYS A 293 -10.67 5.17 -12.79
C LYS A 293 -11.09 5.51 -11.37
N SER A 294 -11.56 4.51 -10.62
CA SER A 294 -12.04 4.70 -9.25
C SER A 294 -10.93 5.15 -8.31
N VAL A 295 -9.72 4.60 -8.44
CA VAL A 295 -8.55 5.05 -7.66
C VAL A 295 -8.17 6.50 -8.00
N SER A 296 -8.14 6.85 -9.28
CA SER A 296 -7.77 8.21 -9.72
C SER A 296 -8.80 9.25 -9.24
N GLU A 297 -10.09 8.92 -9.28
CA GLU A 297 -11.15 9.76 -8.72
C GLU A 297 -11.02 9.92 -7.19
N ASP A 298 -10.64 8.85 -6.48
CA ASP A 298 -10.45 8.88 -5.03
C ASP A 298 -9.31 9.82 -4.63
N ILE A 299 -8.18 9.72 -5.35
CA ILE A 299 -7.02 10.61 -5.22
C ILE A 299 -7.43 12.06 -5.48
N ARG A 300 -8.13 12.35 -6.58
CA ARG A 300 -8.61 13.68 -6.94
C ARG A 300 -9.51 14.28 -5.85
N LYS A 301 -10.49 13.52 -5.39
CA LYS A 301 -11.42 13.94 -4.33
C LYS A 301 -10.68 14.26 -3.03
N PHE A 302 -9.71 13.43 -2.65
CA PHE A 302 -8.89 13.67 -1.47
C PHE A 302 -8.06 14.95 -1.61
N ILE A 303 -7.27 15.07 -2.68
CA ILE A 303 -6.37 16.21 -2.86
C ILE A 303 -7.17 17.51 -2.98
N LYS A 304 -8.30 17.50 -3.68
CA LYS A 304 -9.21 18.65 -3.74
C LYS A 304 -9.67 19.09 -2.35
N LYS A 305 -10.15 18.16 -1.50
CA LYS A 305 -10.54 18.48 -0.12
C LYS A 305 -9.40 19.12 0.68
N VAL A 306 -8.16 18.67 0.48
CA VAL A 306 -7.00 19.25 1.17
C VAL A 306 -6.71 20.67 0.65
N ILE A 307 -6.69 20.88 -0.66
CA ILE A 307 -6.45 22.20 -1.27
C ILE A 307 -7.53 23.20 -0.86
N ASP A 308 -8.80 22.79 -0.86
CA ASP A 308 -9.92 23.65 -0.47
C ASP A 308 -9.79 24.06 1.02
N ARG A 309 -9.37 23.14 1.90
CA ARG A 309 -9.08 23.43 3.32
C ARG A 309 -7.90 24.39 3.51
N GLU A 310 -6.82 24.22 2.75
CA GLU A 310 -5.66 25.13 2.79
C GLU A 310 -6.05 26.54 2.32
N SER A 311 -6.83 26.64 1.23
CA SER A 311 -7.30 27.91 0.68
C SER A 311 -8.21 28.65 1.66
N ALA A 312 -9.11 27.95 2.36
CA ALA A 312 -9.98 28.53 3.37
C ALA A 312 -9.19 29.09 4.58
N LYS A 313 -8.13 28.39 5.03
CA LYS A 313 -7.28 28.86 6.12
C LYS A 313 -6.53 30.14 5.76
N ASN A 314 -6.02 30.24 4.53
CA ASN A 314 -5.29 31.43 4.09
C ASN A 314 -6.20 32.66 4.01
N ARG A 315 -7.44 32.53 3.51
CA ARG A 315 -8.40 33.63 3.45
C ARG A 315 -8.74 34.21 4.82
N ILE A 316 -8.91 33.35 5.83
CA ILE A 316 -9.17 33.80 7.21
C ILE A 316 -7.94 34.55 7.78
N HIS A 317 -6.73 34.19 7.37
CA HIS A 317 -5.52 34.86 7.82
C HIS A 317 -5.31 36.23 7.15
N ASP A 318 -5.76 36.40 5.90
CA ASP A 318 -5.69 37.68 5.17
C ASP A 318 -6.79 38.68 5.61
N GLU A 319 -7.85 38.21 6.28
CA GLU A 319 -8.96 39.02 6.81
C GLU A 319 -8.75 39.53 8.26
N ILE A 320 -7.67 39.11 8.94
CA ILE A 320 -7.31 39.50 10.33
C ILE A 320 -6.07 40.40 10.32
#